data_AF-A0A812TH58-F1
#
_entry.id   AF-A0A812TH58-F1
#
_cell.length_a   1.000
_cell.length_b   1.000
_cell.length_c   1.000
_cell.angle_alpha   90.00
_cell.angle_beta   90.00
_cell.angle_gamma   90.00
#
_symmetry.space_group_name_H-M   'P 1'
#
loop_
_entity.id
_entity.type
_entity.pdbx_description
1 polymer ?
#
loop_
_entity_poly.entity_id
_entity_poly.type
_entity_poly.pdbx_seq_one_letter_code
_entity_poly.pdbx_strand_id
1 'polypeptide(L)'
;MLHAVRFQNGQCSYRNRYIRTPDFDREETSGECLYRGIVDTTSLSSFLNPIMNMMSFGTAVKDVANTSVLFHGGRLLALVEGEVMPVEVGLEELDFKGHFKFGQEKVLPSFTAHPKIDPTTGDMVFTAYSSFSEPPVHAGVVGPDGNLKHWTTVKSATRKTLMHDCAITERFTLILDFPLTIDVSRLFSGGQMIGFEESPSRIGVMPRYGEDVERWFEFSPGYGFHMLNAFEDGEEVVLRGCRADTMVLTPPWEDGKVDRRAFMEQYFEPISPLRCIFHFCSYENPRGFKQRYFY
;
A
#
# COMPACT_ATOMS: atom_id res chain seq x y z
N MET A 1 4.04 0.83 16.14
CA MET A 1 5.11 0.55 17.11
C MET A 1 6.19 -0.24 16.40
N LEU A 2 7.45 0.14 16.57
CA LEU A 2 8.59 -0.57 16.02
C LEU A 2 9.10 -1.62 16.99
N HIS A 3 9.54 -2.73 16.43
CA HIS A 3 10.26 -3.80 17.11
C HIS A 3 11.57 -4.03 16.36
N ALA A 4 12.70 -3.94 17.07
CA ALA A 4 14.02 -4.15 16.50
C ALA A 4 14.76 -5.24 17.27
N VAL A 5 15.40 -6.13 16.52
CA VAL A 5 16.34 -7.12 17.05
C VAL A 5 17.68 -6.87 16.38
N ARG A 6 18.69 -6.49 17.16
CA ARG A 6 20.06 -6.25 16.68
C ARG A 6 20.91 -7.46 16.98
N PHE A 7 21.58 -7.99 15.95
CA PHE A 7 22.55 -9.08 16.08
C PHE A 7 23.98 -8.52 16.02
N GLN A 8 24.80 -8.81 17.02
CA GLN A 8 26.20 -8.39 17.06
C GLN A 8 27.03 -9.35 17.91
N ASN A 9 28.21 -9.77 17.40
CA ASN A 9 29.15 -10.64 18.11
C ASN A 9 28.52 -11.93 18.68
N GLY A 10 27.61 -12.56 17.92
CA GLY A 10 26.91 -13.77 18.34
C GLY A 10 25.82 -13.55 19.41
N GLN A 11 25.51 -12.30 19.76
CA GLN A 11 24.44 -11.94 20.69
C GLN A 11 23.31 -11.20 19.97
N CYS A 12 22.11 -11.19 20.58
CA CYS A 12 21.00 -10.37 20.14
C CYS A 12 20.54 -9.41 21.25
N SER A 13 20.12 -8.21 20.88
CA SER A 13 19.43 -7.27 21.75
C SER A 13 18.11 -6.83 21.13
N TYR A 14 17.12 -6.57 21.98
CA TYR A 14 15.77 -6.20 21.57
C TYR A 14 15.42 -4.80 22.04
N ARG A 15 14.71 -4.05 21.21
CA ARG A 15 14.17 -2.72 21.52
C ARG A 15 12.82 -2.55 20.85
N ASN A 16 11.87 -1.91 21.53
CA ASN A 16 10.65 -1.42 20.91
C ASN A 16 10.43 0.07 21.23
N ARG A 17 9.80 0.78 20.31
CA ARG A 17 9.42 2.19 20.46
C ARG A 17 8.16 2.49 19.67
N TYR A 18 7.30 3.33 20.23
CA TYR A 18 6.35 4.06 19.39
C TYR A 18 7.10 5.08 18.54
N ILE A 19 6.69 5.20 17.28
CA ILE A 19 7.13 6.32 16.45
C ILE A 19 6.31 7.51 16.91
N ARG A 20 6.95 8.45 17.60
CA ARG A 20 6.31 9.64 18.15
C ARG A 20 6.17 10.70 17.06
N THR A 21 5.27 10.43 16.11
CA THR A 21 4.85 11.44 15.11
C THR A 21 4.23 12.64 15.82
N PRO A 22 4.16 13.83 15.18
CA PRO A 22 3.47 14.98 15.78
C PRO A 22 2.03 14.65 16.21
N ASP A 23 1.35 13.79 15.45
CA ASP A 23 0.00 13.33 15.73
C ASP A 23 -0.06 12.40 16.95
N PHE A 24 0.93 11.51 17.10
CA PHE A 24 1.09 10.68 18.31
C PHE A 24 1.31 11.55 19.54
N ASP A 25 2.25 12.50 19.49
CA ASP A 25 2.58 13.36 20.64
C ASP A 25 1.41 14.26 21.03
N ARG A 26 0.59 14.70 20.06
CA ARG A 26 -0.62 15.48 20.31
C ARG A 26 -1.63 14.68 21.14
N GLU A 27 -1.91 13.44 20.75
CA GLU A 27 -2.81 12.55 21.51
C GLU A 27 -2.23 12.21 22.88
N GLU A 28 -0.95 11.86 22.96
CA GLU A 28 -0.26 11.53 24.21
C GLU A 28 -0.33 12.70 25.21
N THR A 29 -0.10 13.92 24.74
CA THR A 29 -0.18 15.14 25.57
C THR A 29 -1.60 15.42 26.04
N SER A 30 -2.61 15.13 25.22
CA SER A 30 -4.01 15.31 25.58
C SER A 30 -4.55 14.23 26.52
N GLY A 31 -3.96 13.04 26.50
CA GLY A 31 -4.48 11.86 27.18
C GLY A 31 -5.72 11.24 26.53
N GLU A 32 -6.07 11.65 25.30
CA GLU A 32 -7.29 11.24 24.59
C GLU A 32 -6.99 10.86 23.13
N CYS A 33 -7.87 10.05 22.53
CA CYS A 33 -7.85 9.76 21.09
C CYS A 33 -8.51 10.92 20.32
N LEU A 34 -7.69 11.77 19.70
CA LEU A 34 -8.13 12.99 19.02
C LEU A 34 -8.55 12.73 17.57
N TYR A 35 -7.86 11.82 16.89
CA TYR A 35 -8.11 11.53 15.48
C TYR A 35 -9.25 10.55 15.32
N ARG A 36 -10.19 10.90 14.45
CA ARG A 36 -11.36 10.06 14.17
C ARG A 36 -11.04 9.09 13.03
N GLY A 37 -11.30 7.81 13.24
CA GLY A 37 -11.10 6.77 12.20
C GLY A 37 -12.02 6.98 10.99
N ILE A 38 -11.66 6.39 9.84
CA ILE A 38 -12.41 6.58 8.57
C ILE A 38 -12.91 5.26 7.98
N VAL A 39 -12.15 4.18 8.16
CA VAL A 39 -12.43 2.88 7.50
C VAL A 39 -13.45 2.06 8.28
N ASP A 40 -13.24 1.87 9.59
CA ASP A 40 -14.07 0.98 10.42
C ASP A 40 -15.14 1.76 11.22
N THR A 41 -16.01 2.46 10.50
CA THR A 41 -17.00 3.37 11.10
C THR A 41 -18.34 3.29 10.37
N THR A 42 -19.38 3.95 10.90
CA THR A 42 -20.67 4.09 10.20
C THR A 42 -20.52 4.93 8.93
N SER A 43 -21.41 4.79 7.96
CA SER A 43 -21.29 5.54 6.70
C SER A 43 -21.26 7.06 6.89
N LEU A 44 -22.05 7.57 7.85
CA LEU A 44 -22.05 9.00 8.20
C LEU A 44 -20.72 9.43 8.82
N SER A 45 -20.19 8.64 9.74
CA SER A 45 -18.90 8.92 10.39
C SER A 45 -17.74 8.84 9.40
N SER A 46 -17.73 7.86 8.50
CA SER A 46 -16.69 7.72 7.47
C SER A 46 -16.66 8.90 6.50
N PHE A 47 -17.80 9.57 6.29
CA PHE A 47 -17.88 10.82 5.53
C PHE A 47 -17.46 12.05 6.33
N LEU A 48 -17.94 12.21 7.58
CA LEU A 48 -17.70 13.43 8.37
C LEU A 48 -16.33 13.47 9.06
N ASN A 49 -15.80 12.33 9.49
CA ASN A 49 -14.53 12.24 10.21
C ASN A 49 -13.34 12.86 9.47
N PRO A 50 -13.09 12.60 8.16
CA PRO A 50 -11.97 13.23 7.47
C PRO A 50 -12.12 14.77 7.40
N ILE A 51 -13.35 15.28 7.27
CA ILE A 51 -13.61 16.74 7.28
C ILE A 51 -13.32 17.32 8.67
N MET A 52 -13.78 16.66 9.73
CA MET A 52 -13.54 17.12 11.11
C MET A 52 -12.06 17.06 11.48
N ASN A 53 -11.34 16.01 11.06
CA ASN A 53 -9.90 15.90 11.23
C ASN A 53 -9.19 17.04 10.49
N MET A 54 -9.57 17.31 9.24
CA MET A 54 -8.99 18.42 8.45
C MET A 54 -9.20 19.77 9.14
N MET A 55 -10.41 20.05 9.64
CA MET A 55 -10.71 21.31 10.34
C MET A 55 -9.93 21.46 11.67
N SER A 56 -9.66 20.34 12.35
CA SER A 56 -9.04 20.34 13.68
C SER A 56 -7.51 20.28 13.62
N PHE A 57 -6.94 19.58 12.63
CA PHE A 57 -5.53 19.21 12.59
C PHE A 57 -4.84 19.52 11.26
N GLY A 58 -5.57 20.00 10.24
CA GLY A 58 -5.01 20.29 8.91
C GLY A 58 -4.70 19.06 8.07
N THR A 59 -5.18 17.88 8.48
CA THR A 59 -5.05 16.61 7.75
C THR A 59 -6.33 15.79 7.89
N ALA A 60 -6.70 15.05 6.84
CA ALA A 60 -7.86 14.15 6.87
C ALA A 60 -7.58 12.87 7.68
N VAL A 61 -6.34 12.38 7.65
CA VAL A 61 -5.91 11.10 8.23
C VAL A 61 -4.81 11.32 9.26
N LYS A 62 -4.76 10.45 10.28
CA LYS A 62 -3.69 10.44 11.28
C LYS A 62 -2.44 9.79 10.68
N ASP A 63 -1.27 10.40 10.89
CA ASP A 63 0.01 9.74 10.61
C ASP A 63 0.32 8.68 11.69
N VAL A 64 0.12 7.41 11.33
CA VAL A 64 0.32 6.24 12.21
C VAL A 64 1.62 5.47 11.94
N ALA A 65 2.28 5.70 10.79
CA ALA A 65 3.53 5.04 10.38
C ALA A 65 3.65 3.54 10.77
N ASN A 66 2.64 2.73 10.44
CA ASN A 66 2.43 1.42 11.08
C ASN A 66 2.45 0.21 10.14
N THR A 67 2.56 0.39 8.83
CA THR A 67 2.33 -0.70 7.86
C THR A 67 3.60 -1.48 7.57
N SER A 68 4.72 -0.80 7.33
CA SER A 68 6.00 -1.47 7.08
C SER A 68 7.20 -0.61 7.48
N VAL A 69 8.39 -1.21 7.38
CA VAL A 69 9.67 -0.50 7.45
C VAL A 69 10.56 -0.89 6.28
N LEU A 70 11.33 0.07 5.77
CA LEU A 70 12.26 -0.12 4.67
C LEU A 70 13.58 0.62 4.97
N PHE A 71 14.71 -0.03 4.70
CA PHE A 71 16.01 0.64 4.75
C PHE A 71 16.45 1.06 3.34
N HIS A 72 16.73 2.35 3.14
CA HIS A 72 17.16 2.90 1.86
C HIS A 72 18.14 4.06 2.04
N GLY A 73 19.26 4.04 1.32
CA GLY A 73 20.21 5.15 1.33
C GLY A 73 20.73 5.56 2.71
N GLY A 74 20.94 4.60 3.63
CA GLY A 74 21.37 4.89 5.01
C GLY A 74 20.25 5.30 5.97
N ARG A 75 18.99 5.29 5.53
CA ARG A 75 17.82 5.74 6.30
C ARG A 75 16.87 4.58 6.56
N LEU A 76 16.33 4.51 7.77
CA LEU A 76 15.19 3.64 8.07
C LEU A 76 13.92 4.46 7.90
N LEU A 77 13.04 3.99 7.00
CA LEU A 77 11.75 4.60 6.74
C LEU A 77 10.66 3.73 7.36
N ALA A 78 9.79 4.33 8.16
CA ALA A 78 8.52 3.73 8.55
C ALA A 78 7.42 4.23 7.61
N LEU A 79 6.63 3.30 7.11
CA LEU A 79 5.72 3.54 5.99
C LEU A 79 4.29 3.20 6.36
N VAL A 80 3.37 3.97 5.80
CA VAL A 80 1.94 3.74 5.78
C VAL A 80 1.44 4.17 4.41
N GLU A 81 0.44 3.48 3.89
CA GLU A 81 -0.14 3.81 2.59
C GLU A 81 -1.07 5.04 2.66
N GLY A 82 -1.31 5.65 1.49
CA GLY A 82 -2.24 6.77 1.36
C GLY A 82 -1.57 8.12 1.64
N GLU A 83 -2.32 9.04 2.23
CA GLU A 83 -2.05 10.49 2.27
C GLU A 83 -1.04 10.91 3.36
N VAL A 84 -0.03 10.08 3.60
CA VAL A 84 1.00 10.32 4.60
C VAL A 84 2.38 10.08 4.00
N MET A 85 3.31 10.96 4.34
CA MET A 85 4.70 10.88 3.91
C MET A 85 5.47 9.80 4.70
N PRO A 86 6.46 9.11 4.10
CA PRO A 86 7.35 8.22 4.85
C PRO A 86 7.98 8.94 6.05
N VAL A 87 8.11 8.24 7.17
CA VAL A 87 8.75 8.78 8.37
C VAL A 87 10.18 8.25 8.45
N GLU A 88 11.16 9.15 8.53
CA GLU A 88 12.53 8.78 8.86
C GLU A 88 12.64 8.43 10.35
N VAL A 89 13.30 7.33 10.65
CA VAL A 89 13.48 6.78 11.99
C VAL A 89 14.97 6.64 12.30
N GLY A 90 15.38 7.05 13.49
CA GLY A 90 16.74 6.84 13.97
C GLY A 90 17.04 5.35 14.17
N LEU A 91 18.10 4.83 13.57
CA LEU A 91 18.45 3.41 13.65
C LEU A 91 18.77 2.93 15.08
N GLU A 92 19.40 3.79 15.88
CA GLU A 92 19.78 3.44 17.24
C GLU A 92 18.56 3.59 18.16
N GLU A 93 18.03 4.79 18.29
CA GLU A 93 16.99 5.12 19.27
C GLU A 93 15.56 4.77 18.83
N LEU A 94 15.35 4.41 17.56
CA LEU A 94 14.04 4.16 16.96
C LEU A 94 13.08 5.36 17.13
N ASP A 95 13.64 6.57 17.09
CA ASP A 95 12.93 7.82 17.30
C ASP A 95 12.55 8.50 15.98
N PHE A 96 11.49 9.30 16.02
CA PHE A 96 11.02 10.10 14.88
C PHE A 96 12.07 11.15 14.50
N LYS A 97 12.52 11.17 13.25
CA LYS A 97 13.47 12.16 12.72
C LYS A 97 12.84 13.21 11.81
N GLY A 98 11.58 13.01 11.42
CA GLY A 98 10.88 13.84 10.46
C GLY A 98 10.28 13.00 9.33
N HIS A 99 9.50 13.65 8.48
CA HIS A 99 9.06 13.06 7.23
C HIS A 99 10.19 13.08 6.20
N PHE A 100 10.22 12.09 5.33
CA PHE A 100 11.18 11.97 4.24
C PHE A 100 10.94 13.05 3.18
N LYS A 101 12.01 13.75 2.79
CA LYS A 101 11.93 15.02 2.02
C LYS A 101 12.34 14.91 0.55
N PHE A 102 12.79 13.74 0.14
CA PHE A 102 13.35 13.45 -1.18
C PHE A 102 14.42 14.45 -1.68
N GLY A 103 15.21 15.01 -0.76
CA GLY A 103 16.28 15.96 -1.05
C GLY A 103 15.86 17.40 -1.39
N GLN A 104 14.55 17.69 -1.51
CA GLN A 104 14.07 19.01 -1.95
C GLN A 104 12.85 19.54 -1.17
N GLU A 105 12.61 19.05 0.07
CA GLU A 105 11.41 19.40 0.86
C GLU A 105 10.09 19.16 0.10
N LYS A 106 10.08 18.15 -0.80
CA LYS A 106 8.93 17.87 -1.64
C LYS A 106 7.91 17.03 -0.85
N VAL A 107 6.66 17.48 -0.86
CA VAL A 107 5.53 16.71 -0.32
C VAL A 107 4.78 16.08 -1.49
N LEU A 108 4.60 14.75 -1.44
CA LEU A 108 3.81 14.00 -2.40
C LEU A 108 2.37 13.86 -1.88
N PRO A 109 1.37 13.70 -2.75
CA PRO A 109 -0.03 13.49 -2.33
C PRO A 109 -0.22 12.18 -1.58
N SER A 110 0.64 11.19 -1.84
CA SER A 110 0.62 9.90 -1.17
C SER A 110 1.94 9.14 -1.36
N PHE A 111 2.17 8.14 -0.52
CA PHE A 111 3.24 7.17 -0.66
C PHE A 111 2.74 5.75 -0.33
N THR A 112 3.49 4.73 -0.74
CA THR A 112 3.13 3.32 -0.47
C THR A 112 3.88 2.78 0.73
N ALA A 113 3.27 1.81 1.42
CA ALA A 113 3.95 1.00 2.39
C ALA A 113 4.87 -0.06 1.79
N HIS A 114 4.85 -0.32 0.49
CA HIS A 114 5.61 -1.41 -0.13
C HIS A 114 6.48 -0.99 -1.31
N PRO A 115 7.29 0.08 -1.20
CA PRO A 115 8.25 0.40 -2.25
C PRO A 115 9.26 -0.76 -2.41
N LYS A 116 9.84 -0.88 -3.59
CA LYS A 116 10.82 -1.92 -3.92
C LYS A 116 12.17 -1.31 -4.22
N ILE A 117 13.25 -1.94 -3.75
CA ILE A 117 14.62 -1.53 -4.06
C ILE A 117 15.11 -2.33 -5.26
N ASP A 118 15.57 -1.64 -6.30
CA ASP A 118 16.33 -2.28 -7.37
C ASP A 118 17.72 -2.69 -6.83
N PRO A 119 18.07 -3.99 -6.83
CA PRO A 119 19.35 -4.46 -6.33
C PRO A 119 20.56 -4.03 -7.20
N THR A 120 20.34 -3.68 -8.45
CA THR A 120 21.37 -3.24 -9.41
C THR A 120 21.71 -1.77 -9.24
N THR A 121 20.69 -0.90 -9.13
CA THR A 121 20.91 0.55 -9.07
C THR A 121 20.85 1.13 -7.66
N GLY A 122 20.24 0.41 -6.70
CA GLY A 122 19.92 0.92 -5.38
C GLY A 122 18.75 1.91 -5.37
N ASP A 123 18.03 2.05 -6.49
CA ASP A 123 16.86 2.92 -6.56
C ASP A 123 15.68 2.32 -5.79
N MET A 124 14.99 3.16 -5.03
CA MET A 124 13.70 2.83 -4.42
C MET A 124 12.59 3.26 -5.38
N VAL A 125 11.87 2.29 -5.93
CA VAL A 125 10.77 2.49 -6.86
C VAL A 125 9.45 2.29 -6.13
N PHE A 126 8.47 3.12 -6.44
CA PHE A 126 7.19 3.11 -5.75
C PHE A 126 6.02 3.43 -6.67
N THR A 127 4.86 2.88 -6.33
CA THR A 127 3.54 3.21 -6.85
C THR A 127 2.68 3.60 -5.67
N ALA A 128 1.96 4.70 -5.74
CA ALA A 128 1.13 5.20 -4.65
C ALA A 128 -0.26 5.58 -5.16
N TYR A 129 -1.25 5.53 -4.27
CA TYR A 129 -2.60 5.98 -4.57
C TYR A 129 -3.05 7.03 -3.56
N SER A 130 -3.93 7.94 -3.97
CA SER A 130 -4.62 8.89 -3.10
C SER A 130 -6.13 8.70 -3.22
N SER A 131 -6.80 8.66 -2.08
CA SER A 131 -8.26 8.60 -1.96
C SER A 131 -8.89 9.98 -2.20
N PHE A 132 -8.14 11.05 -1.93
CA PHE A 132 -8.62 12.43 -1.95
C PHE A 132 -8.12 13.27 -3.14
N SER A 133 -7.18 12.74 -3.94
CA SER A 133 -6.60 13.45 -5.11
C SER A 133 -6.99 12.82 -6.44
N GLU A 134 -7.01 13.63 -7.49
CA GLU A 134 -7.23 13.20 -8.88
C GLU A 134 -6.12 13.73 -9.80
N PRO A 135 -5.58 12.94 -10.74
CA PRO A 135 -5.72 11.49 -10.84
C PRO A 135 -5.17 10.75 -9.60
N PRO A 136 -5.69 9.56 -9.26
CA PRO A 136 -5.46 8.96 -7.95
C PRO A 136 -4.15 8.20 -7.86
N VAL A 137 -3.57 7.78 -8.98
CA VAL A 137 -2.39 6.89 -9.00
C VAL A 137 -1.15 7.66 -9.45
N HIS A 138 -0.05 7.39 -8.77
CA HIS A 138 1.24 7.97 -9.06
C HIS A 138 2.35 6.92 -8.99
N ALA A 139 3.46 7.19 -9.67
CA ALA A 139 4.64 6.35 -9.64
C ALA A 139 5.91 7.21 -9.56
N GLY A 140 6.97 6.67 -8.96
CA GLY A 140 8.22 7.40 -8.85
C GLY A 140 9.43 6.54 -8.53
N VAL A 141 10.58 7.19 -8.58
CA VAL A 141 11.90 6.60 -8.33
C VAL A 141 12.71 7.54 -7.44
N VAL A 142 13.25 7.01 -6.35
CA VAL A 142 14.13 7.71 -5.42
C VAL A 142 15.51 7.07 -5.49
N GLY A 143 16.54 7.87 -5.71
CA GLY A 143 17.92 7.41 -5.76
C GLY A 143 18.46 6.93 -4.41
N PRO A 144 19.55 6.15 -4.37
CA PRO A 144 20.19 5.72 -3.12
C PRO A 144 20.75 6.87 -2.27
N ASP A 145 20.87 8.08 -2.83
CA ASP A 145 21.17 9.32 -2.12
C ASP A 145 19.96 9.86 -1.32
N GLY A 146 18.77 9.36 -1.61
CA GLY A 146 17.49 9.80 -1.06
C GLY A 146 16.82 10.90 -1.88
N ASN A 147 17.32 11.23 -3.08
CA ASN A 147 16.74 12.27 -3.93
C ASN A 147 15.68 11.70 -4.87
N LEU A 148 14.58 12.42 -5.09
CA LEU A 148 13.59 12.04 -6.09
C LEU A 148 14.19 12.18 -7.49
N LYS A 149 14.37 11.06 -8.19
CA LYS A 149 14.86 11.02 -9.57
C LYS A 149 13.72 11.20 -10.56
N HIS A 150 12.58 10.59 -10.27
CA HIS A 150 11.40 10.62 -11.13
C HIS A 150 10.12 10.59 -10.32
N TRP A 151 9.10 11.26 -10.83
CA TRP A 151 7.74 11.20 -10.30
C TRP A 151 6.76 11.61 -11.38
N THR A 152 5.70 10.82 -11.53
CA THR A 152 4.61 11.16 -12.45
C THR A 152 3.27 10.71 -11.90
N THR A 153 2.22 11.30 -12.45
CA THR A 153 0.84 10.88 -12.25
C THR A 153 0.44 9.97 -13.40
N VAL A 154 0.00 8.75 -13.08
CA VAL A 154 -0.37 7.74 -14.07
C VAL A 154 -1.78 8.02 -14.58
N LYS A 155 -1.89 8.80 -15.65
CA LYS A 155 -3.19 9.34 -16.12
C LYS A 155 -4.15 8.26 -16.60
N SER A 156 -3.63 7.16 -17.15
CA SER A 156 -4.46 6.03 -17.59
C SER A 156 -5.04 5.18 -16.44
N ALA A 157 -4.52 5.34 -15.22
CA ALA A 157 -5.00 4.65 -14.02
C ALA A 157 -6.01 5.53 -13.26
N THR A 158 -7.25 5.57 -13.74
CA THR A 158 -8.31 6.45 -13.20
C THR A 158 -9.13 5.83 -12.07
N ARG A 159 -9.02 4.52 -11.84
CA ARG A 159 -9.74 3.85 -10.75
C ARG A 159 -9.07 4.17 -9.42
N LYS A 160 -9.85 4.61 -8.44
CA LYS A 160 -9.42 4.72 -7.03
C LYS A 160 -9.31 3.35 -6.39
N THR A 161 -8.41 2.52 -6.90
CA THR A 161 -8.11 1.22 -6.29
C THR A 161 -7.32 1.42 -5.01
N LEU A 162 -7.56 0.58 -4.01
CA LEU A 162 -6.63 0.38 -2.90
C LEU A 162 -5.41 -0.36 -3.48
N MET A 163 -4.42 0.38 -3.93
CA MET A 163 -3.20 -0.17 -4.53
C MET A 163 -2.16 -0.41 -3.43
N HIS A 164 -2.35 -1.49 -2.67
CA HIS A 164 -1.59 -1.77 -1.46
C HIS A 164 -0.09 -1.97 -1.73
N ASP A 165 0.24 -2.84 -2.69
CA ASP A 165 1.62 -3.25 -2.97
C ASP A 165 2.16 -2.62 -4.26
N CYS A 166 3.48 -2.65 -4.41
CA CYS A 166 4.19 -2.28 -5.61
C CYS A 166 4.84 -3.54 -6.23
N ALA A 167 5.04 -3.56 -7.54
CA ALA A 167 5.86 -4.57 -8.19
C ALA A 167 6.72 -3.93 -9.27
N ILE A 168 7.99 -4.35 -9.33
CA ILE A 168 8.96 -3.85 -10.30
C ILE A 168 9.68 -5.00 -10.97
N THR A 169 10.06 -4.76 -12.21
CA THR A 169 10.99 -5.58 -12.99
C THR A 169 12.25 -4.76 -13.28
N GLU A 170 13.20 -5.27 -14.05
CA GLU A 170 14.42 -4.54 -14.43
C GLU A 170 14.08 -3.22 -15.14
N ARG A 171 13.09 -3.23 -16.06
CA ARG A 171 12.75 -2.06 -16.88
C ARG A 171 11.44 -1.39 -16.51
N PHE A 172 10.51 -2.11 -15.90
CA PHE A 172 9.15 -1.65 -15.69
C PHE A 172 8.73 -1.55 -14.23
N THR A 173 7.90 -0.57 -13.95
CA THR A 173 7.03 -0.49 -12.78
C THR A 173 5.66 -1.04 -13.17
N LEU A 174 5.09 -1.93 -12.35
CA LEU A 174 3.78 -2.50 -12.59
C LEU A 174 2.71 -1.75 -11.79
N ILE A 175 1.70 -1.25 -12.49
CA ILE A 175 0.54 -0.57 -11.89
C ILE A 175 -0.54 -1.61 -11.60
N LEU A 176 -0.79 -1.89 -10.32
CA LEU A 176 -1.69 -2.95 -9.86
C LEU A 176 -3.11 -2.39 -9.66
N ASP A 177 -3.93 -2.47 -10.71
CA ASP A 177 -5.29 -1.92 -10.71
C ASP A 177 -6.33 -3.02 -10.48
N PHE A 178 -6.57 -3.33 -9.21
CA PHE A 178 -7.51 -4.38 -8.79
C PHE A 178 -8.88 -3.78 -8.41
N PRO A 179 -9.96 -4.56 -8.44
CA PRO A 179 -11.30 -4.03 -8.26
C PRO A 179 -11.70 -3.86 -6.78
N LEU A 180 -10.74 -3.56 -5.89
CA LEU A 180 -11.04 -3.12 -4.51
C LEU A 180 -10.93 -1.59 -4.47
N THR A 181 -12.04 -0.90 -4.63
CA THR A 181 -12.04 0.55 -4.87
C THR A 181 -12.51 1.34 -3.67
N ILE A 182 -12.12 2.62 -3.65
CA ILE A 182 -12.49 3.62 -2.66
C ILE A 182 -13.49 4.57 -3.32
N ASP A 183 -14.76 4.46 -2.92
CA ASP A 183 -15.85 5.27 -3.46
C ASP A 183 -16.74 5.80 -2.33
N VAL A 184 -16.65 7.11 -2.12
CA VAL A 184 -17.44 7.85 -1.12
C VAL A 184 -18.94 7.77 -1.44
N SER A 185 -19.33 7.59 -2.71
CA SER A 185 -20.73 7.55 -3.11
C SER A 185 -21.51 6.41 -2.47
N ARG A 186 -20.83 5.29 -2.17
CA ARG A 186 -21.40 4.12 -1.48
C ARG A 186 -21.90 4.43 -0.08
N LEU A 187 -21.35 5.46 0.57
CA LEU A 187 -21.79 5.87 1.89
C LEU A 187 -23.23 6.41 1.86
N PHE A 188 -23.67 7.02 0.75
CA PHE A 188 -25.03 7.54 0.61
C PHE A 188 -26.09 6.46 0.44
N SER A 189 -25.69 5.24 0.05
CA SER A 189 -26.57 4.06 -0.01
C SER A 189 -26.44 3.15 1.21
N GLY A 190 -25.76 3.60 2.28
CA GLY A 190 -25.52 2.79 3.49
C GLY A 190 -24.45 1.71 3.33
N GLY A 191 -23.71 1.74 2.21
CA GLY A 191 -22.57 0.86 1.97
C GLY A 191 -21.28 1.36 2.61
N GLN A 192 -20.19 0.64 2.30
CA GLN A 192 -18.83 0.94 2.76
C GLN A 192 -18.06 1.73 1.71
N MET A 193 -17.17 2.61 2.16
CA MET A 193 -16.32 3.40 1.26
C MET A 193 -15.41 2.49 0.42
N ILE A 194 -14.78 1.51 1.07
CA ILE A 194 -13.92 0.51 0.42
C ILE A 194 -14.78 -0.70 0.08
N GLY A 195 -14.72 -1.16 -1.16
CA GLY A 195 -15.57 -2.26 -1.63
C GLY A 195 -15.00 -2.96 -2.84
N PHE A 196 -15.20 -4.27 -2.91
CA PHE A 196 -14.81 -5.09 -4.05
C PHE A 196 -15.91 -5.06 -5.12
N GLU A 197 -15.51 -4.87 -6.37
CA GLU A 197 -16.38 -4.77 -7.53
C GLU A 197 -16.20 -5.98 -8.46
N GLU A 198 -17.25 -6.34 -9.19
CA GLU A 198 -17.22 -7.37 -10.25
C GLU A 198 -16.59 -6.84 -11.57
N SER A 199 -15.66 -5.87 -11.46
CA SER A 199 -14.97 -5.29 -12.61
C SER A 199 -13.63 -6.00 -12.85
N PRO A 200 -13.11 -6.00 -14.10
CA PRO A 200 -11.84 -6.67 -14.40
C PRO A 200 -10.69 -6.13 -13.54
N SER A 201 -9.79 -7.04 -13.18
CA SER A 201 -8.48 -6.69 -12.64
C SER A 201 -7.55 -6.35 -13.79
N ARG A 202 -6.69 -5.34 -13.60
CA ARG A 202 -5.77 -4.87 -14.63
C ARG A 202 -4.36 -4.72 -14.08
N ILE A 203 -3.37 -5.03 -14.91
CA ILE A 203 -1.96 -4.71 -14.63
C ILE A 203 -1.45 -3.84 -15.75
N GLY A 204 -0.95 -2.66 -15.39
CA GLY A 204 -0.30 -1.75 -16.30
C GLY A 204 1.21 -1.97 -16.29
N VAL A 205 1.82 -2.13 -17.47
CA VAL A 205 3.26 -2.16 -17.64
C VAL A 205 3.74 -0.76 -18.03
N MET A 206 4.47 -0.12 -17.13
CA MET A 206 4.96 1.25 -17.29
C MET A 206 6.49 1.26 -17.20
N PRO A 207 7.23 1.89 -18.14
CA PRO A 207 8.67 2.10 -17.99
C PRO A 207 8.95 2.86 -16.70
N ARG A 208 9.98 2.47 -15.94
CA ARG A 208 10.27 3.06 -14.61
C ARG A 208 10.38 4.60 -14.60
N TYR A 209 10.88 5.16 -15.69
CA TYR A 209 11.05 6.61 -15.90
C TYR A 209 10.07 7.17 -16.94
N GLY A 210 9.03 6.41 -17.28
CA GLY A 210 7.97 6.83 -18.20
C GLY A 210 6.95 7.76 -17.53
N GLU A 211 6.05 8.31 -18.34
CA GLU A 211 4.97 9.21 -17.88
C GLU A 211 3.63 8.50 -17.67
N ASP A 212 3.41 7.35 -18.32
CA ASP A 212 2.18 6.58 -18.21
C ASP A 212 2.41 5.11 -18.59
N VAL A 213 1.40 4.27 -18.38
CA VAL A 213 1.37 2.86 -18.78
C VAL A 213 1.40 2.73 -20.29
N GLU A 214 2.34 1.93 -20.81
CA GLU A 214 2.44 1.61 -22.24
C GLU A 214 1.45 0.52 -22.65
N ARG A 215 1.15 -0.40 -21.73
CA ARG A 215 0.25 -1.53 -21.99
C ARG A 215 -0.50 -1.96 -20.75
N TRP A 216 -1.82 -2.04 -20.88
CA TRP A 216 -2.72 -2.64 -19.90
C TRP A 216 -3.04 -4.09 -20.27
N PHE A 217 -3.05 -4.96 -19.28
CA PHE A 217 -3.51 -6.34 -19.39
C PHE A 217 -4.68 -6.55 -18.44
N GLU A 218 -5.80 -7.04 -18.95
CA GLU A 218 -7.01 -7.29 -18.17
C GLU A 218 -7.22 -8.79 -17.95
N PHE A 219 -7.78 -9.15 -16.78
CA PHE A 219 -8.11 -10.52 -16.43
C PHE A 219 -9.30 -10.58 -15.47
N SER A 220 -9.74 -11.81 -15.16
CA SER A 220 -10.89 -12.06 -14.30
C SER A 220 -10.79 -11.32 -12.96
N PRO A 221 -11.91 -10.75 -12.45
CA PRO A 221 -11.93 -10.03 -11.17
C PRO A 221 -11.25 -10.82 -10.06
N GLY A 222 -10.41 -10.15 -9.29
CA GLY A 222 -9.68 -10.71 -8.17
C GLY A 222 -8.65 -9.75 -7.62
N TYR A 223 -8.21 -9.98 -6.40
CA TYR A 223 -7.33 -9.06 -5.68
C TYR A 223 -6.08 -9.76 -5.19
N GLY A 224 -4.92 -9.17 -5.51
CA GLY A 224 -3.65 -9.57 -4.92
C GLY A 224 -3.20 -8.56 -3.89
N PHE A 225 -3.15 -8.96 -2.61
CA PHE A 225 -2.74 -8.04 -1.54
C PHE A 225 -1.23 -7.82 -1.57
N HIS A 226 -0.45 -8.90 -1.46
CA HIS A 226 1.01 -8.85 -1.51
C HIS A 226 1.55 -9.60 -2.74
N MET A 227 2.53 -8.97 -3.38
CA MET A 227 3.28 -9.53 -4.49
C MET A 227 4.57 -10.14 -3.96
N LEU A 228 4.85 -11.37 -4.38
CA LEU A 228 6.08 -12.08 -4.04
C LEU A 228 7.27 -11.48 -4.79
N ASN A 229 7.16 -11.40 -6.12
CA ASN A 229 8.19 -10.80 -6.99
C ASN A 229 7.64 -10.52 -8.39
N ALA A 230 8.31 -9.65 -9.14
CA ALA A 230 8.13 -9.53 -10.59
C ALA A 230 9.47 -9.53 -11.32
N PHE A 231 9.50 -10.06 -12.54
CA PHE A 231 10.70 -10.08 -13.38
C PHE A 231 10.32 -10.19 -14.86
N GLU A 232 11.31 -10.00 -15.72
CA GLU A 232 11.16 -10.16 -17.16
C GLU A 232 11.79 -11.48 -17.61
N ASP A 233 11.11 -12.20 -18.49
CA ASP A 233 11.59 -13.45 -19.11
C ASP A 233 11.37 -13.38 -20.62
N GLY A 234 12.41 -12.95 -21.34
CA GLY A 234 12.32 -12.65 -22.77
C GLY A 234 11.36 -11.50 -23.08
N GLU A 235 10.24 -11.82 -23.74
CA GLU A 235 9.17 -10.87 -24.05
C GLU A 235 8.05 -10.85 -23.00
N GLU A 236 8.15 -11.67 -21.96
CA GLU A 236 7.16 -11.79 -20.90
C GLU A 236 7.51 -10.92 -19.68
N VAL A 237 6.48 -10.35 -19.06
CA VAL A 237 6.55 -9.78 -17.73
C VAL A 237 5.84 -10.74 -16.79
N VAL A 238 6.58 -11.32 -15.85
CA VAL A 238 6.08 -12.30 -14.89
C VAL A 238 5.85 -11.61 -13.55
N LEU A 239 4.61 -11.62 -13.07
CA LEU A 239 4.24 -11.20 -11.71
C LEU A 239 3.83 -12.43 -10.90
N ARG A 240 4.46 -12.63 -9.74
CA ARG A 240 4.13 -13.69 -8.78
C ARG A 240 3.57 -13.08 -7.50
N GLY A 241 2.46 -13.62 -7.02
CA GLY A 241 1.81 -13.18 -5.79
C GLY A 241 0.63 -14.08 -5.44
N CYS A 242 0.01 -13.82 -4.29
CA CYS A 242 -1.22 -14.49 -3.89
C CYS A 242 -2.42 -13.69 -4.42
N ARG A 243 -3.37 -14.36 -5.06
CA ARG A 243 -4.60 -13.76 -5.58
C ARG A 243 -5.81 -14.47 -4.97
N ALA A 244 -6.75 -13.68 -4.47
CA ALA A 244 -8.09 -14.14 -4.12
C ALA A 244 -9.09 -13.72 -5.19
N ASP A 245 -10.15 -14.51 -5.39
CA ASP A 245 -11.20 -14.18 -6.36
C ASP A 245 -12.09 -13.02 -5.87
N THR A 246 -12.20 -12.82 -4.56
CA THR A 246 -12.88 -11.69 -3.91
C THR A 246 -12.04 -11.15 -2.78
N MET A 247 -12.36 -9.95 -2.30
CA MET A 247 -11.71 -9.34 -1.14
C MET A 247 -12.72 -8.60 -0.28
N VAL A 248 -12.70 -8.87 1.03
CA VAL A 248 -13.49 -8.14 2.01
C VAL A 248 -12.53 -7.61 3.06
N LEU A 249 -12.30 -6.30 3.05
CA LEU A 249 -11.36 -5.65 3.96
C LEU A 249 -12.04 -5.17 5.24
N THR A 250 -13.30 -4.72 5.13
CA THR A 250 -14.06 -4.13 6.22
C THR A 250 -15.26 -5.00 6.56
N PRO A 251 -15.60 -5.18 7.86
CA PRO A 251 -16.79 -5.92 8.25
C PRO A 251 -18.03 -5.27 7.67
N PRO A 252 -19.00 -6.02 7.14
CA PRO A 252 -20.26 -5.43 6.71
C PRO A 252 -20.91 -4.69 7.88
N TRP A 253 -21.56 -3.58 7.57
CA TRP A 253 -22.29 -2.81 8.58
C TRP A 253 -23.66 -3.46 8.79
N GLU A 254 -23.91 -4.01 9.98
CA GLU A 254 -25.21 -4.57 10.37
C GLU A 254 -25.83 -3.71 11.48
N ASP A 255 -27.00 -3.11 11.21
CA ASP A 255 -27.84 -2.40 12.18
C ASP A 255 -27.11 -1.40 13.11
N GLY A 256 -26.20 -0.59 12.56
CA GLY A 256 -25.51 0.43 13.35
C GLY A 256 -24.24 -0.03 14.06
N LYS A 257 -23.84 -1.30 13.93
CA LYS A 257 -22.64 -1.84 14.58
C LYS A 257 -21.70 -2.50 13.58
N VAL A 258 -20.41 -2.35 13.86
CA VAL A 258 -19.33 -3.09 13.18
C VAL A 258 -18.92 -4.21 14.13
N ASP A 259 -19.38 -5.44 13.88
CA ASP A 259 -18.94 -6.61 14.68
C ASP A 259 -17.69 -7.22 14.07
N ARG A 260 -16.53 -6.67 14.47
CA ARG A 260 -15.23 -7.18 14.02
C ARG A 260 -14.99 -8.63 14.43
N ARG A 261 -15.54 -9.06 15.57
CA ARG A 261 -15.29 -10.42 16.08
C ARG A 261 -16.03 -11.43 15.21
N ALA A 262 -17.32 -11.21 14.97
CA ALA A 262 -18.11 -12.06 14.09
C ALA A 262 -17.53 -12.09 12.68
N PHE A 263 -17.08 -10.95 12.15
CA PHE A 263 -16.40 -10.88 10.86
C PHE A 263 -15.12 -11.73 10.83
N MET A 264 -14.24 -11.58 11.82
CA MET A 264 -13.02 -12.39 11.87
C MET A 264 -13.35 -13.89 12.01
N GLU A 265 -14.34 -14.27 12.81
CA GLU A 265 -14.78 -15.67 12.95
C GLU A 265 -15.37 -16.25 11.65
N GLN A 266 -16.05 -15.43 10.85
CA GLN A 266 -16.63 -15.84 9.56
C GLN A 266 -15.58 -16.04 8.46
N TYR A 267 -14.57 -15.17 8.39
CA TYR A 267 -13.59 -15.16 7.30
C TYR A 267 -12.25 -15.82 7.65
N PHE A 268 -11.95 -15.99 8.94
CA PHE A 268 -10.77 -16.70 9.43
C PHE A 268 -11.22 -17.92 10.25
N GLU A 269 -11.42 -19.05 9.58
CA GLU A 269 -11.47 -20.32 10.31
C GLU A 269 -10.13 -20.54 11.07
N PRO A 270 -10.16 -21.05 12.31
CA PRO A 270 -8.94 -21.42 13.02
C PRO A 270 -8.14 -22.37 12.14
N ILE A 271 -6.87 -22.03 11.92
CA ILE A 271 -5.94 -22.70 10.99
C ILE A 271 -6.03 -24.23 11.15
N SER A 272 -6.84 -24.86 10.31
CA SER A 272 -6.70 -26.27 9.92
C SER A 272 -5.34 -26.40 9.23
N PRO A 273 -4.55 -27.48 9.45
CA PRO A 273 -3.14 -27.52 9.08
C PRO A 273 -2.92 -27.17 7.60
N LEU A 274 -2.41 -25.94 7.39
CA LEU A 274 -1.78 -25.38 6.21
C LEU A 274 -1.98 -26.16 4.89
N ARG A 275 -2.98 -25.76 4.09
CA ARG A 275 -2.86 -25.82 2.63
C ARG A 275 -2.38 -24.45 2.13
N CYS A 276 -1.07 -24.26 2.15
CA CYS A 276 -0.43 -23.17 1.42
C CYS A 276 -0.38 -23.61 -0.06
N ILE A 277 -1.29 -23.10 -0.89
CA ILE A 277 -1.27 -23.37 -2.34
C ILE A 277 -0.31 -22.34 -2.96
N PHE A 278 0.88 -22.80 -3.34
CA PHE A 278 1.81 -22.01 -4.15
C PHE A 278 1.45 -22.20 -5.63
N HIS A 279 0.94 -21.17 -6.29
CA HIS A 279 0.83 -21.17 -7.75
C HIS A 279 2.18 -20.83 -8.37
N PHE A 280 2.82 -21.82 -9.01
CA PHE A 280 4.00 -21.61 -9.87
C PHE A 280 3.53 -21.41 -11.31
N CYS A 281 4.03 -20.37 -11.99
CA CYS A 281 3.83 -20.18 -13.43
C CYS A 281 5.20 -20.07 -14.12
N SER A 282 5.39 -20.91 -15.14
CA SER A 282 6.44 -20.81 -16.17
C SER A 282 5.83 -21.17 -17.53
N TYR A 283 6.28 -20.53 -18.61
CA TYR A 283 5.88 -20.88 -19.98
C TYR A 283 7.08 -20.85 -20.94
N GLU A 284 7.14 -21.85 -21.81
CA GLU A 284 7.96 -21.86 -23.03
C GLU A 284 7.03 -21.76 -24.25
N ASN A 285 7.33 -20.84 -25.16
CA ASN A 285 6.64 -20.58 -26.43
C ASN A 285 7.26 -21.44 -27.57
N PRO A 286 6.56 -21.77 -28.69
CA PRO A 286 6.11 -20.77 -29.66
C PRO A 286 4.71 -21.01 -30.27
N ARG A 287 3.95 -19.90 -30.41
CA ARG A 287 2.77 -19.64 -31.29
C ARG A 287 1.39 -19.71 -30.63
N GLY A 288 0.94 -18.55 -30.14
CA GLY A 288 -0.46 -18.22 -29.87
C GLY A 288 -0.77 -17.97 -28.40
N PHE A 289 -1.27 -16.77 -28.09
CA PHE A 289 -1.70 -16.39 -26.74
C PHE A 289 -2.75 -17.38 -26.20
N LYS A 290 -2.40 -18.07 -25.11
CA LYS A 290 -3.34 -18.82 -24.27
C LYS A 290 -3.06 -18.49 -22.81
N GLN A 291 -4.03 -17.89 -22.14
CA GLN A 291 -4.08 -17.81 -20.68
C GLN A 291 -4.08 -19.24 -20.13
N ARG A 292 -3.08 -19.60 -19.33
CA ARG A 292 -3.00 -20.91 -18.65
C ARG A 292 -3.12 -20.69 -17.15
N TYR A 293 -4.21 -21.21 -16.59
CA TYR A 293 -4.35 -21.45 -15.17
C TYR A 293 -3.76 -22.84 -14.90
N PHE A 294 -2.79 -22.95 -13.99
CA PHE A 294 -2.34 -24.25 -13.47
C PHE A 294 -3.00 -24.46 -12.11
N TYR A 295 -3.85 -25.50 -12.04
CA TYR A 295 -4.47 -26.00 -10.80
C TYR A 295 -3.46 -26.84 -10.00
#